data_AF-A0A959FPF8-F1
#
_entry.id   AF-A0A959FPF8-F1
#
_cell.length_a   1.000
_cell.length_b   1.000
_cell.length_c   1.000
_cell.angle_alpha   90.00
_cell.angle_beta   90.00
_cell.angle_gamma   90.00
#
_symmetry.space_group_name_H-M   'P 1'
#
loop_
_entity.id
_entity.type
_entity.pdbx_description
1 polymer ?
#
loop_
_entity_poly.entity_id
_entity_poly.type
_entity_poly.pdbx_seq_one_letter_code
_entity_poly.pdbx_strand_id
1 'polypeptide(L)'
;LPDPEPYLSHFSLYQHEAYQKNFALGHTRLLEDYALTFQVDFAALQQLNLVRFSERLKEQITPLLQVATNAGFPAGWRYRS
;
A
#
# COMPACT_ATOMS: atom_id res chain seq x y z
N LEU A 1 14.33 -7.18 4.75
CA LEU A 1 13.15 -7.01 3.90
C LEU A 1 12.56 -8.37 3.61
N PRO A 2 11.26 -8.53 3.84
CA PRO A 2 10.57 -9.73 3.42
C PRO A 2 10.63 -9.84 1.90
N ASP A 3 10.55 -11.06 1.37
CA ASP A 3 10.18 -11.27 -0.03
C ASP A 3 8.79 -10.69 -0.28
N PRO A 4 8.64 -9.65 -1.12
CA PRO A 4 7.38 -8.94 -1.26
C PRO A 4 6.30 -9.74 -1.98
N GLU A 5 6.64 -10.72 -2.82
CA GLU A 5 5.68 -11.45 -3.65
C GLU A 5 4.53 -12.09 -2.84
N PRO A 6 4.78 -12.89 -1.79
CA PRO A 6 3.70 -13.52 -1.02
C PRO A 6 2.87 -12.53 -0.18
N TYR A 7 3.44 -11.38 0.19
CA TYR A 7 2.82 -10.47 1.15
C TYR A 7 2.09 -9.29 0.50
N LEU A 8 2.58 -8.77 -0.62
CA LEU A 8 2.03 -7.54 -1.23
C LEU A 8 0.57 -7.68 -1.63
N SER A 9 0.16 -8.83 -2.17
CA SER A 9 -1.23 -9.06 -2.59
C SER A 9 -2.20 -9.01 -1.40
N HIS A 10 -1.88 -9.72 -0.31
CA HIS A 10 -2.67 -9.71 0.91
C HIS A 10 -2.65 -8.35 1.60
N PHE A 11 -1.47 -7.71 1.65
CA PHE A 11 -1.33 -6.38 2.22
C PHE A 11 -2.18 -5.36 1.46
N SER A 12 -2.16 -5.38 0.12
CA SER A 12 -2.96 -4.50 -0.72
C SER A 12 -4.46 -4.70 -0.49
N LEU A 13 -4.90 -5.95 -0.36
CA LEU A 13 -6.29 -6.27 -0.02
C LEU A 13 -6.70 -5.67 1.33
N TYR A 14 -5.93 -5.91 2.39
CA TYR A 14 -6.25 -5.39 3.73
C TYR A 14 -6.24 -3.86 3.79
N GLN A 15 -5.28 -3.22 3.10
CA GLN A 15 -5.25 -1.77 3.02
C GLN A 15 -6.45 -1.24 2.24
N HIS A 16 -6.84 -1.87 1.13
CA HIS A 16 -8.02 -1.47 0.33
C HIS A 16 -9.34 -1.64 1.11
N GLU A 17 -9.49 -2.72 1.88
CA GLU A 17 -10.66 -2.92 2.75
C GLU A 17 -10.74 -1.87 3.86
N ALA A 18 -9.63 -1.61 4.55
CA ALA A 18 -9.56 -0.59 5.60
C ALA A 18 -9.85 0.80 5.02
N TYR A 19 -9.30 1.07 3.85
CA TYR A 19 -9.52 2.27 3.06
C TYR A 19 -11.01 2.48 2.72
N GLN A 20 -11.68 1.47 2.14
CA GLN A 20 -13.11 1.56 1.80
C GLN A 20 -13.99 1.75 3.03
N LYS A 21 -13.66 1.05 4.13
CA LYS A 21 -14.40 1.17 5.39
C LYS A 21 -14.31 2.58 5.97
N ASN A 22 -13.12 3.18 5.98
CA ASN A 22 -12.94 4.55 6.49
C ASN A 22 -13.61 5.59 5.59
N PHE A 23 -13.68 5.35 4.28
CA PHE A 23 -14.46 6.17 3.35
C PHE A 23 -15.95 6.12 3.67
N ALA A 24 -16.50 4.92 3.89
CA ALA A 24 -17.91 4.74 4.24
C ALA A 24 -18.29 5.38 5.58
N LEU A 25 -17.34 5.45 6.52
CA LEU A 25 -17.53 6.09 7.83
C LEU A 25 -17.27 7.61 7.82
N GLY A 26 -16.85 8.19 6.70
CA GLY A 26 -16.54 9.62 6.59
C GLY A 26 -15.28 10.04 7.36
N HIS A 27 -14.38 9.11 7.67
CA HIS A 27 -13.13 9.38 8.38
C HIS A 27 -12.05 9.96 7.45
N THR A 28 -12.34 11.11 6.84
CA THR A 28 -11.48 11.76 5.82
C THR A 28 -10.04 11.98 6.27
N ARG A 29 -9.83 12.33 7.54
CA ARG A 29 -8.49 12.51 8.13
C ARG A 29 -7.62 11.25 8.07
N LEU A 30 -8.21 10.07 8.21
CA LEU A 30 -7.47 8.79 8.13
C LEU A 30 -7.12 8.41 6.68
N LEU A 31 -7.68 9.14 5.71
CA LEU A 31 -7.53 8.90 4.29
C LEU A 31 -6.56 9.91 3.63
N GLU A 32 -6.18 10.98 4.33
CA GLU A 32 -5.23 11.99 3.87
C GLU A 32 -3.90 11.37 3.45
N ASP A 33 -3.37 10.43 4.24
CA ASP A 33 -2.10 9.75 3.95
C ASP A 33 -2.15 8.98 2.63
N TYR A 34 -3.30 8.39 2.27
CA TYR A 34 -3.47 7.71 0.99
C TYR A 34 -3.51 8.68 -0.18
N ALA A 35 -4.23 9.80 -0.05
CA ALA A 35 -4.29 10.84 -1.07
C ALA A 35 -2.88 11.42 -1.36
N LEU A 36 -2.12 11.70 -0.29
CA LEU A 36 -0.73 12.17 -0.38
C LEU A 36 0.19 11.13 -1.01
N THR A 37 0.13 9.88 -0.52
CA THR A 37 1.02 8.79 -0.98
C THR A 37 0.77 8.43 -2.45
N PHE A 38 -0.48 8.42 -2.89
CA PHE A 38 -0.83 8.10 -4.28
C PHE A 38 -0.85 9.33 -5.20
N GLN A 39 -0.66 10.53 -4.66
CA GLN A 39 -0.68 11.81 -5.37
C GLN A 39 -1.99 11.99 -6.17
N VAL A 40 -3.11 11.73 -5.51
CA VAL A 40 -4.46 11.87 -6.07
C VAL A 40 -5.33 12.67 -5.13
N ASP A 41 -6.35 13.35 -5.66
CA ASP A 41 -7.38 13.95 -4.83
C ASP A 41 -8.32 12.88 -4.22
N PHE A 42 -9.15 13.29 -3.26
CA PHE A 42 -10.09 12.39 -2.59
C PHE A 42 -11.14 11.77 -3.53
N ALA A 43 -11.56 12.49 -4.57
CA ALA A 43 -12.57 12.00 -5.51
C ALA A 43 -11.99 10.88 -6.39
N ALA A 44 -10.78 11.07 -6.89
CA ALA A 44 -10.02 10.08 -7.63
C ALA A 44 -9.64 8.89 -6.74
N LEU A 45 -9.26 9.16 -5.49
CA LEU A 45 -8.98 8.13 -4.50
C LEU A 45 -10.21 7.22 -4.34
N GLN A 46 -11.39 7.78 -4.08
CA GLN A 46 -12.66 7.05 -3.87
C GLN A 46 -12.98 6.05 -5.01
N GLN A 47 -12.59 6.37 -6.24
CA GLN A 47 -12.89 5.56 -7.42
C GLN A 47 -11.88 4.44 -7.68
N LEU A 48 -10.80 4.33 -6.89
CA LEU A 48 -9.81 3.27 -7.05
C LEU A 48 -10.39 1.90 -6.69
N ASN A 49 -10.52 1.04 -7.69
CA ASN A 49 -10.73 -0.39 -7.47
C ASN A 49 -9.46 -1.06 -6.92
N LEU A 50 -9.61 -2.27 -6.39
CA LEU A 50 -8.52 -3.02 -5.76
C LEU A 50 -7.30 -3.19 -6.68
N VAL A 51 -7.50 -3.43 -7.99
CA VAL A 51 -6.40 -3.62 -8.94
C VAL A 51 -5.56 -2.35 -9.04
N ARG A 52 -6.19 -1.21 -9.29
CA ARG A 52 -5.49 0.09 -9.39
C ARG A 52 -4.87 0.50 -8.07
N PHE A 53 -5.55 0.23 -6.96
CA PHE A 53 -5.01 0.46 -5.62
C PHE A 53 -3.73 -0.36 -5.38
N SER A 54 -3.76 -1.64 -5.73
CA SER A 54 -2.62 -2.55 -5.57
C SER A 54 -1.43 -2.14 -6.44
N GLU A 55 -1.68 -1.72 -7.68
CA GLU A 55 -0.66 -1.16 -8.58
C GLU A 55 0.00 0.08 -7.96
N ARG A 56 -0.80 1.06 -7.53
CA ARG A 56 -0.32 2.29 -6.89
C ARG A 56 0.49 1.97 -5.63
N LEU A 57 0.00 1.08 -4.77
CA LEU A 57 0.70 0.68 -3.54
C LEU A 57 2.04 0.01 -3.85
N LYS A 58 2.08 -0.86 -4.86
CA LYS A 58 3.31 -1.51 -5.32
C LYS A 58 4.32 -0.50 -5.86
N GLU A 59 3.88 0.49 -6.63
CA GLU A 59 4.72 1.58 -7.15
C GLU A 59 5.37 2.38 -6.02
N GLN A 60 4.68 2.54 -4.88
CA GLN A 60 5.23 3.24 -3.70
C GLN A 60 6.17 2.35 -2.87
N ILE A 61 5.84 1.06 -2.69
CA ILE A 61 6.64 0.17 -1.84
C ILE A 61 7.94 -0.27 -2.52
N THR A 62 7.92 -0.53 -3.83
CA THR A 62 9.08 -1.11 -4.55
C THR A 62 10.35 -0.25 -4.40
N PRO A 63 10.31 1.09 -4.60
CA PRO A 63 11.46 1.94 -4.38
C PRO A 63 11.96 1.92 -2.93
N LEU A 64 11.06 1.86 -1.95
CA LEU A 64 11.42 1.82 -0.53
C LEU A 64 12.18 0.54 -0.18
N LEU A 65 11.77 -0.61 -0.75
CA LEU A 65 12.49 -1.87 -0.60
C LEU A 65 13.88 -1.79 -1.23
N GLN A 66 14.01 -1.14 -2.39
CA GLN A 66 15.31 -0.95 -3.03
C GLN A 66 16.23 -0.05 -2.20
N VAL A 67 15.71 1.06 -1.66
CA VAL A 67 16.47 1.96 -0.76
C VAL A 67 16.97 1.20 0.47
N ALA A 68 16.10 0.43 1.13
CA ALA A 68 16.51 -0.35 2.29
C ALA A 68 17.52 -1.46 1.92
N THR A 69 17.39 -2.09 0.75
CA THR A 69 18.41 -3.04 0.27
C THR A 69 19.77 -2.35 0.11
N ASN A 70 19.79 -1.17 -0.52
CA ASN A 70 21.01 -0.38 -0.71
C ASN A 70 21.62 0.10 0.61
N ALA A 71 20.80 0.32 1.64
CA ALA A 71 21.24 0.67 2.99
C ALA A 71 21.77 -0.54 3.80
N GLY A 72 21.82 -1.74 3.23
CA GLY A 72 22.37 -2.93 3.86
C GLY A 72 21.37 -3.75 4.69
N PHE A 73 20.06 -3.49 4.56
CA PHE A 73 19.06 -4.31 5.24
C PHE A 73 18.97 -5.71 4.61
N PRO A 74 18.95 -6.80 5.40
CA PRO A 74 18.94 -8.17 4.88
C PRO A 74 17.63 -8.47 4.16
N ALA A 75 17.64 -8.82 2.87
CA ALA A 75 16.45 -9.00 2.04
C ALA A 75 16.09 -10.49 1.79
N GLY A 76 14.89 -10.74 1.26
CA GLY A 76 14.45 -12.05 0.76
C GLY A 76 13.99 -13.05 1.82
N TRP A 77 13.82 -12.63 3.07
CA TRP A 77 13.31 -13.54 4.10
C TRP A 77 11.79 -13.75 3.94
N ARG A 78 11.30 -14.93 4.34
CA ARG A 78 9.87 -15.24 4.42
C ARG A 78 9.55 -15.67 5.85
N TYR A 79 8.50 -15.13 6.43
CA TYR A 79 7.98 -15.57 7.71
C TYR A 79 7.52 -17.02 7.58
N ARG A 80 8.04 -17.91 8.43
CA ARG A 80 7.60 -19.30 8.53
C ARG A 80 6.50 -19.35 9.59
N SER A 81 5.26 -19.55 9.14
CA SER A 81 4.11 -19.81 10.01
C SER A 81 4.18 -21.21 10.61
#